data_AF-A0A4S2M223-F1
#
_entry.id   AF-A0A4S2M223-F1
#
_cell.length_a   1.000
_cell.length_b   1.000
_cell.length_c   1.000
_cell.angle_alpha   90.00
_cell.angle_beta   90.00
_cell.angle_gamma   90.00
#
_symmetry.space_group_name_H-M   'P 1'
#
loop_
_entity.id
_entity.type
_entity.pdbx_description
1 polymer ?
#
loop_
_entity_poly.entity_id
_entity_poly.type
_entity_poly.pdbx_seq_one_letter_code
_entity_poly.pdbx_strand_id
1 'polypeptide(L)'
;MWLTEACGDDPHEEDLFKIGQIDICRDQCNSEERSRCKAKHQDSASEKEKFLKKALKRCIARCGDNDDICLQLCRAMNTPPSH
;
A
#
# COMPACT_ATOMS: atom_id res chain seq x y z
N MET A 1 -27.90 18.06 3.57
CA MET A 1 -27.38 16.70 3.79
C MET A 1 -26.17 16.57 2.87
N TRP A 2 -24.96 16.76 3.40
CA TRP A 2 -23.75 16.94 2.58
C TRP A 2 -22.78 15.77 2.76
N LEU A 3 -22.51 15.08 1.64
CA LEU A 3 -21.19 14.60 1.17
C LEU A 3 -20.34 13.67 2.05
N THR A 4 -20.93 12.76 2.83
CA THR A 4 -20.15 11.65 3.43
C THR A 4 -19.90 10.47 2.48
N GLU A 5 -20.56 10.43 1.31
CA GLU A 5 -20.52 9.28 0.38
C GLU A 5 -19.46 9.40 -0.74
N ALA A 6 -18.71 10.51 -0.84
CA ALA A 6 -17.85 10.77 -2.01
C ALA A 6 -16.39 10.29 -1.92
N CYS A 7 -15.96 9.74 -0.78
CA CYS A 7 -14.62 9.14 -0.67
C CYS A 7 -14.73 7.64 -0.37
N GLY A 8 -15.06 6.90 -1.42
CA GLY A 8 -15.11 5.44 -1.46
C GLY A 8 -16.50 4.92 -1.83
N ASP A 9 -16.81 4.91 -3.13
CA ASP A 9 -17.87 4.06 -3.67
C ASP A 9 -17.49 2.57 -3.47
N ASP A 10 -18.49 1.70 -3.41
CA ASP A 10 -18.27 0.24 -3.42
C ASP A 10 -17.46 -0.10 -4.69
N PRO A 11 -16.26 -0.71 -4.57
CA PRO A 11 -15.35 -0.85 -5.70
C PRO A 11 -16.03 -1.56 -6.88
N HIS A 12 -16.01 -0.93 -8.05
CA HIS A 12 -16.50 -1.55 -9.28
C HIS A 12 -15.66 -2.79 -9.62
N GLU A 13 -16.19 -3.70 -10.43
CA GLU A 13 -15.50 -4.96 -10.78
C GLU A 13 -14.10 -4.74 -11.39
N GLU A 14 -13.91 -3.65 -12.13
CA GLU A 14 -12.60 -3.25 -12.67
C GLU A 14 -11.62 -2.79 -11.57
N ASP A 15 -12.12 -2.22 -10.48
CA ASP A 15 -11.31 -1.83 -9.32
C ASP A 15 -10.95 -3.05 -8.49
N LEU A 16 -11.82 -4.05 -8.38
CA LEU A 16 -11.48 -5.36 -7.81
C LEU A 16 -10.37 -6.06 -8.61
N PHE A 17 -10.38 -5.94 -9.94
CA PHE A 17 -9.31 -6.48 -10.78
C PHE A 17 -7.98 -5.74 -10.58
N LYS A 18 -8.01 -4.41 -10.42
CA LYS A 18 -6.81 -3.61 -10.08
C LYS A 18 -6.28 -3.93 -8.68
N ILE A 19 -7.16 -4.06 -7.68
CA ILE A 19 -6.80 -4.48 -6.32
C ILE A 19 -6.12 -5.85 -6.38
N GLY A 20 -6.69 -6.80 -7.12
CA GLY A 20 -6.08 -8.12 -7.33
C GLY A 20 -4.68 -8.06 -7.96
N GLN A 21 -4.46 -7.15 -8.92
CA GLN A 21 -3.13 -6.94 -9.51
C GLN A 21 -2.12 -6.33 -8.52
N ILE A 22 -2.57 -5.40 -7.68
CA ILE A 22 -1.73 -4.80 -6.63
C ILE A 22 -1.31 -5.88 -5.62
N ASP A 23 -2.23 -6.74 -5.19
CA ASP A 23 -1.94 -7.83 -4.27
C ASP A 23 -0.95 -8.83 -4.86
N ILE A 24 -1.16 -9.26 -6.11
CA ILE A 24 -0.21 -10.14 -6.83
C ILE A 24 1.18 -9.49 -6.90
N CYS A 25 1.25 -8.19 -7.22
CA CYS A 25 2.52 -7.46 -7.26
C CYS A 25 3.20 -7.43 -5.89
N ARG A 26 2.44 -7.19 -4.80
CA ARG A 26 2.98 -7.12 -3.44
C ARG A 26 3.52 -8.47 -3.01
N ASP A 27 2.81 -9.55 -3.28
CA ASP A 27 3.23 -10.91 -2.93
C ASP A 27 4.53 -11.29 -3.65
N GLN A 28 4.62 -11.00 -4.94
CA GLN A 28 5.85 -11.22 -5.72
C GLN A 28 7.01 -10.39 -5.15
N CYS A 29 6.82 -9.08 -4.96
CA CYS A 29 7.87 -8.20 -4.44
C CYS A 29 8.32 -8.61 -3.03
N ASN A 30 7.39 -8.95 -2.14
CA ASN A 30 7.69 -9.39 -0.79
C ASN A 30 8.47 -10.71 -0.78
N SER A 31 8.14 -11.63 -1.68
CA SER A 31 8.86 -12.91 -1.83
C SER A 31 10.31 -12.70 -2.30
N GLU A 32 10.53 -11.83 -3.29
CA GLU A 32 11.85 -11.45 -3.77
C GLU A 32 12.69 -10.81 -2.65
N GLU A 33 12.13 -9.85 -1.93
CA GLU A 33 12.82 -9.14 -0.86
C GLU A 33 13.09 -10.02 0.35
N ARG A 34 12.19 -10.95 0.70
CA ARG A 34 12.44 -11.97 1.74
C ARG A 34 13.62 -12.84 1.37
N SER A 35 13.72 -13.26 0.11
CA SER A 35 14.84 -14.07 -0.39
C SER A 35 16.16 -13.29 -0.31
N ARG A 36 16.16 -12.02 -0.72
CA ARG A 36 17.32 -11.12 -0.59
C ARG A 36 17.72 -10.89 0.87
N CYS A 37 16.75 -10.71 1.76
CA CYS A 37 16.98 -10.52 3.18
C CYS A 37 17.67 -11.74 3.81
N LYS A 38 17.17 -12.95 3.51
CA LYS A 38 17.74 -14.21 3.99
C LYS A 38 19.18 -14.41 3.50
N ALA A 39 19.47 -14.03 2.27
CA ALA A 39 20.83 -14.11 1.71
C ALA A 39 21.80 -13.12 2.37
N LYS A 40 21.32 -11.93 2.77
CA LYS A 40 22.17 -10.85 3.29
C LYS A 40 22.40 -10.90 4.80
N HIS A 41 21.39 -11.32 5.56
CA HIS A 41 21.45 -11.38 7.02
C HIS A 41 21.09 -12.80 7.43
N GLN A 42 22.08 -13.67 7.67
CA GLN A 42 21.81 -15.05 8.13
C GLN A 42 21.59 -15.10 9.65
N ASP A 43 22.30 -14.29 10.43
CA ASP A 43 22.37 -14.47 11.89
C ASP A 43 21.82 -13.30 12.72
N SER A 44 21.45 -12.18 12.09
CA SER A 44 20.94 -11.00 12.81
C SER A 44 19.43 -10.83 12.64
N ALA A 45 18.66 -11.25 13.65
CA ALA A 45 17.21 -11.09 13.67
C ALA A 45 16.77 -9.62 13.60
N SER A 46 17.50 -8.73 14.28
CA SER A 46 17.18 -7.29 14.32
C SER A 46 17.46 -6.58 12.99
N GLU A 47 18.51 -7.00 12.27
CA GLU A 47 18.78 -6.48 10.92
C GLU A 47 17.81 -7.04 9.89
N LYS A 48 17.44 -8.33 10.01
CA LYS A 48 16.36 -8.92 9.19
C LYS A 48 15.07 -8.12 9.33
N GLU A 49 14.66 -7.80 10.56
CA GLU A 49 13.44 -7.03 10.81
C GLU A 49 13.49 -5.63 10.16
N LYS A 50 14.60 -4.90 10.34
CA LYS A 50 14.80 -3.57 9.72
C LYS A 50 14.79 -3.65 8.20
N PHE A 51 15.41 -4.68 7.63
CA PHE A 51 15.44 -4.88 6.18
C PHE A 51 14.04 -5.17 5.64
N LEU A 52 13.30 -6.09 6.27
CA LEU A 52 11.95 -6.46 5.86
C LEU A 52 10.99 -5.26 5.96
N LYS A 53 11.11 -4.42 6.99
CA LYS A 53 10.34 -3.17 7.10
C LYS A 53 10.62 -2.20 5.93
N LYS A 54 11.88 -2.06 5.50
CA LYS A 54 12.24 -1.23 4.33
C LYS A 54 11.74 -1.85 3.03
N ALA A 55 11.87 -3.16 2.87
CA ALA A 55 11.39 -3.91 1.72
C ALA A 55 9.87 -3.76 1.54
N LEU A 56 9.10 -3.90 2.62
CA LEU A 56 7.65 -3.73 2.59
C LEU A 56 7.25 -2.34 2.04
N LYS A 57 7.90 -1.28 2.52
CA LYS A 57 7.67 0.09 2.02
C LYS A 57 8.02 0.22 0.53
N ARG A 58 9.10 -0.41 0.07
CA ARG A 58 9.45 -0.45 -1.36
C ARG A 58 8.39 -1.17 -2.18
N CYS A 59 7.86 -2.28 -1.68
CA CYS A 59 6.84 -3.06 -2.40
C CYS A 59 5.51 -2.32 -2.49
N ILE A 60 5.08 -1.65 -1.43
CA ILE A 60 3.89 -0.77 -1.43
C ILE A 60 4.05 0.32 -2.50
N ALA A 61 5.18 1.06 -2.47
CA ALA A 61 5.44 2.12 -3.45
C ALA A 61 5.56 1.59 -4.89
N ARG A 62 6.19 0.42 -5.09
CA ARG A 62 6.38 -0.20 -6.42
C ARG A 62 5.06 -0.68 -7.03
N CYS A 63 4.16 -1.19 -6.21
CA CYS A 63 2.90 -1.79 -6.67
C CYS A 63 1.75 -0.78 -6.78
N GLY A 64 2.01 0.51 -6.54
CA GLY A 64 1.01 1.56 -6.71
C GLY A 64 0.00 1.67 -5.56
N ASP A 65 0.27 1.00 -4.43
CA ASP A 65 -0.56 0.98 -3.22
C ASP A 65 -0.34 2.28 -2.38
N ASN A 66 -0.46 3.43 -3.05
CA ASN A 66 -0.40 4.77 -2.45
C ASN A 66 -1.81 5.32 -2.21
N ASP A 67 -2.81 4.45 -2.08
CA ASP A 67 -4.23 4.79 -1.91
C ASP A 67 -4.47 5.67 -0.68
N ASP A 68 -3.59 5.61 0.30
CA ASP A 68 -3.61 6.48 1.48
C ASP A 68 -3.45 7.97 1.09
N ILE A 69 -2.61 8.29 0.10
CA ILE A 69 -2.50 9.65 -0.45
C ILE A 69 -3.75 10.01 -1.24
N CYS A 70 -4.31 9.07 -2.01
CA CYS A 70 -5.51 9.29 -2.80
C CYS A 70 -6.73 9.61 -1.92
N LEU A 71 -6.95 8.81 -0.89
CA LEU A 71 -8.02 9.00 0.10
C LEU A 71 -7.78 10.26 0.95
N GLN A 72 -6.54 10.55 1.35
CA GLN A 72 -6.21 11.77 2.09
C GLN A 72 -6.45 13.03 1.24
N LEU A 73 -6.08 13.03 -0.03
CA LEU A 73 -6.36 14.13 -0.97
C LEU A 73 -7.86 14.27 -1.24
N CYS A 74 -8.58 13.16 -1.46
CA CYS A 74 -10.04 13.17 -1.63
C CYS A 74 -10.72 13.84 -0.43
N ARG A 75 -10.36 13.41 0.79
CA ARG A 75 -10.89 13.98 2.03
C ARG A 75 -10.52 15.45 2.16
N ALA A 76 -9.27 15.83 1.91
CA ALA A 76 -8.83 17.22 1.99
C ALA A 76 -9.57 18.16 1.01
N MET A 77 -9.88 17.69 -0.21
CA MET A 77 -10.58 18.49 -1.21
C MET A 77 -12.11 18.52 -1.03
N ASN A 78 -12.69 17.53 -0.35
CA ASN A 78 -14.14 17.41 -0.13
C ASN A 78 -14.58 17.72 1.30
N THR A 79 -13.66 17.98 2.23
CA THR A 79 -14.00 18.46 3.58
C THR A 79 -14.38 19.93 3.49
N PRO A 80 -15.62 20.32 3.85
CA PRO A 80 -16.01 21.73 3.86
C PRO A 80 -15.14 22.53 4.84
N PRO A 81 -14.85 23.82 4.57
CA PRO A 81 -14.12 24.64 5.51
C PRO A 81 -14.88 24.70 6.84
N SER A 82 -14.18 24.42 7.93
CA SER A 82 -14.70 24.55 9.29
C SER A 82 -14.98 26.03 9.58
N HIS A 83 -16.26 26.35 9.81
CA HIS A 83 -16.74 27.64 10.30
C HIS A 83 -16.38 27.86 11.77
#